data_AF-A0A935VN60-F1
#
_entry.id   AF-A0A935VN60-F1
#
_cell.length_a   1.000
_cell.length_b   1.000
_cell.length_c   1.000
_cell.angle_alpha   90.00
_cell.angle_beta   90.00
_cell.angle_gamma   90.00
#
_symmetry.space_group_name_H-M   'P 1'
#
loop_
_entity.id
_entity.type
_entity.pdbx_description
1 polymer ?
#
loop_
_entity_poly.entity_id
_entity_poly.type
_entity_poly.pdbx_seq_one_letter_code
_entity_poly.pdbx_strand_id
1 'polypeptide(L)'
;MITLVAQFTMKPGKVALALRRVDAVRAQADQEQPGTLLYLVHRVLDAKGRPTRTLLFYESYRDAAALQAHLDSASWKALEAGWSQCFEGTRAKGVKVTKLDRIGGFVHLQAP
;
A
#
# COMPACT_ATOMS: atom_id res chain seq x y z
N MET A 1 -17.52 -4.56 1.99
CA MET A 1 -16.08 -4.47 2.29
C MET A 1 -15.31 -4.97 1.09
N ILE A 2 -14.24 -4.27 0.72
CA ILE A 2 -13.28 -4.69 -0.31
C ILE A 2 -11.95 -4.93 0.38
N THR A 3 -11.36 -6.10 0.18
CA THR A 3 -10.01 -6.39 0.69
C THR A 3 -9.10 -6.69 -0.49
N LEU A 4 -7.91 -6.13 -0.49
CA LEU A 4 -6.93 -6.35 -1.53
C LEU A 4 -5.51 -6.36 -0.98
N VAL A 5 -4.61 -6.94 -1.76
CA VAL A 5 -3.18 -6.67 -1.65
C VAL A 5 -2.70 -5.90 -2.85
N ALA A 6 -1.83 -4.92 -2.63
CA ALA A 6 -1.08 -4.25 -3.68
C ALA A 6 0.42 -4.48 -3.47
N GLN A 7 1.18 -4.68 -4.55
CA GLN A 7 2.63 -4.84 -4.49
C GLN A 7 3.34 -3.86 -5.40
N PHE A 8 4.34 -3.18 -4.84
CA PHE A 8 5.23 -2.26 -5.54
C PHE A 8 6.67 -2.76 -5.37
N THR A 9 7.51 -2.63 -6.40
CA THR A 9 8.95 -2.90 -6.26
C THR A 9 9.72 -1.58 -6.29
N MET A 10 10.46 -1.27 -5.24
CA MET A 10 11.32 -0.08 -5.16
C MET A 10 12.56 -0.26 -6.04
N LYS A 11 13.01 0.78 -6.75
CA LYS A 11 14.24 0.74 -7.55
C LYS A 11 15.50 0.52 -6.70
N PRO A 12 16.57 -0.10 -7.24
CA PRO A 12 17.86 -0.17 -6.55
C PRO A 12 18.37 1.23 -6.20
N GLY A 13 18.91 1.39 -4.99
CA GLY A 13 19.42 2.69 -4.51
C GLY A 13 18.36 3.76 -4.19
N LYS A 14 17.06 3.49 -4.36
CA LYS A 14 15.97 4.45 -4.12
C LYS A 14 15.03 4.08 -2.96
N VAL A 15 15.38 3.04 -2.20
CA VAL A 15 14.57 2.51 -1.08
C VAL A 15 14.17 3.60 -0.09
N ALA A 16 15.12 4.41 0.40
CA ALA A 16 14.83 5.46 1.39
C ALA A 16 13.90 6.57 0.84
N LEU A 17 13.97 6.88 -0.45
CA LEU A 17 13.04 7.82 -1.08
C LEU A 17 11.64 7.21 -1.22
N ALA A 18 11.56 5.94 -1.64
CA ALA A 18 10.30 5.23 -1.81
C ALA A 18 9.56 5.10 -0.47
N LEU A 19 10.27 4.69 0.60
CA LEU A 19 9.70 4.55 1.94
C LEU A 19 9.17 5.88 2.49
N ARG A 20 9.91 6.98 2.31
CA ARG A 20 9.43 8.33 2.72
C ARG A 20 8.15 8.75 1.99
N ARG A 21 8.04 8.43 0.69
CA ARG A 21 6.82 8.73 -0.08
C ARG A 21 5.64 7.89 0.38
N VAL A 22 5.87 6.61 0.72
CA VAL A 22 4.81 5.73 1.24
C VAL A 22 4.37 6.14 2.63
N ASP A 23 5.29 6.58 3.48
CA ASP A 23 4.97 7.08 4.83
C ASP A 23 4.08 8.34 4.77
N ALA A 24 4.36 9.25 3.83
CA ALA A 24 3.49 10.40 3.58
C ALA A 24 2.07 9.98 3.15
N VAL A 25 1.94 8.92 2.34
CA VAL A 25 0.63 8.39 1.95
C VAL A 25 -0.11 7.79 3.13
N ARG A 26 0.58 7.03 3.98
CA ARG A 26 0.02 6.45 5.21
C ARG A 26 -0.50 7.53 6.14
N ALA A 27 0.31 8.54 6.44
CA ALA A 27 -0.06 9.62 7.37
C ALA A 27 -1.32 10.38 6.91
N GLN A 28 -1.45 10.60 5.60
CA GLN A 28 -2.61 11.26 5.01
C GLN A 28 -3.85 10.35 4.95
N ALA A 29 -3.68 9.07 4.63
CA ALA A 29 -4.77 8.10 4.61
C ALA A 29 -5.45 7.97 5.98
N ASP A 30 -4.67 8.02 7.06
CA ASP A 30 -5.16 7.98 8.45
C ASP A 30 -6.05 9.20 8.80
N GLN A 31 -5.80 10.35 8.17
CA GLN A 31 -6.56 11.58 8.42
C GLN A 31 -7.76 11.78 7.48
N GLU A 32 -7.64 11.36 6.22
CA GLU A 32 -8.56 11.78 5.15
C GLU A 32 -9.47 10.66 4.62
N GLN A 33 -9.25 9.41 5.04
CA GLN A 33 -9.94 8.26 4.44
C GLN A 33 -10.74 7.46 5.48
N PRO A 34 -11.85 8.02 6.01
CA PRO A 34 -12.66 7.35 7.04
C PRO A 34 -13.36 6.06 6.55
N GLY A 35 -13.26 5.73 5.27
CA GLY A 35 -13.71 4.47 4.69
C GLY A 35 -12.66 3.35 4.66
N THR A 36 -11.41 3.67 4.97
CA THR A 36 -10.30 2.71 5.08
C THR A 36 -10.38 2.04 6.45
N LEU A 37 -10.63 0.73 6.46
CA LEU A 37 -10.78 -0.09 7.67
C LEU A 37 -9.43 -0.65 8.14
N LEU A 38 -8.52 -0.89 7.20
CA LEU A 38 -7.18 -1.42 7.47
C LEU A 38 -6.23 -0.97 6.36
N TYR A 39 -5.05 -0.47 6.76
CA TYR A 39 -3.99 -0.09 5.83
C TYR A 39 -2.64 -0.47 6.41
N LEU A 40 -2.15 -1.67 6.05
CA LEU A 40 -0.87 -2.18 6.55
C LEU A 40 0.14 -2.28 5.42
N VAL A 41 1.28 -1.63 5.61
CA VAL A 41 2.39 -1.65 4.64
C VAL A 41 3.52 -2.49 5.20
N HIS A 42 3.95 -3.47 4.42
CA HIS A 42 5.02 -4.40 4.79
C HIS A 42 6.16 -4.33 3.79
N ARG A 43 7.37 -4.66 4.24
CA ARG A 43 8.43 -5.14 3.35
C ARG A 43 8.33 -6.65 3.24
N VAL A 44 8.26 -7.16 2.02
CA VAL A 44 8.33 -8.61 1.78
C VAL A 44 9.70 -9.09 2.23
N LEU A 45 9.78 -10.19 2.99
CA LEU A 45 11.02 -10.78 3.46
C LEU A 45 11.54 -11.84 2.47
N ASP A 46 12.85 -11.97 2.37
CA ASP A 46 13.49 -13.09 1.67
C ASP A 46 13.46 -14.38 2.52
N ALA A 47 13.94 -15.50 1.96
CA ALA A 47 14.00 -16.79 2.66
C ALA A 47 14.87 -16.78 3.94
N LYS A 48 15.67 -15.74 4.17
CA LYS A 48 16.50 -15.56 5.37
C LYS A 48 15.87 -14.53 6.34
N GLY A 49 14.63 -14.12 6.11
CA GLY A 49 13.92 -13.14 6.94
C GLY A 49 14.37 -11.70 6.73
N ARG A 50 15.13 -11.40 5.66
CA ARG A 50 15.65 -10.04 5.42
C ARG A 50 14.70 -9.25 4.52
N PRO A 51 14.43 -7.98 4.82
CA PRO A 51 13.54 -7.18 3.99
C PRO A 51 14.05 -6.95 2.56
N THR A 52 13.19 -7.20 1.59
CA THR A 52 13.45 -7.01 0.16
C THR A 52 13.12 -5.57 -0.28
N ARG A 53 13.21 -5.33 -1.60
CA ARG A 53 12.76 -4.09 -2.25
C ARG A 53 11.26 -4.08 -2.57
N THR A 54 10.55 -5.16 -2.29
CA THR A 54 9.11 -5.25 -2.55
C THR A 54 8.33 -4.83 -1.33
N LEU A 55 7.39 -3.91 -1.55
CA LEU A 55 6.38 -3.52 -0.58
C LEU A 55 5.10 -4.33 -0.85
N LEU A 56 4.43 -4.75 0.21
CA LEU A 56 3.10 -5.35 0.17
C LEU A 56 2.17 -4.51 1.05
N PHE A 57 1.11 -4.03 0.44
CA PHE A 57 0.04 -3.30 1.09
C PHE A 57 -1.10 -4.29 1.30
N TYR A 58 -1.58 -4.41 2.53
CA TYR A 58 -2.79 -5.15 2.87
C TYR A 58 -3.85 -4.15 3.29
N GLU A 59 -4.87 -4.03 2.46
CA GLU A 59 -5.82 -2.93 2.53
C GLU A 59 -7.24 -3.45 2.59
N SER A 60 -8.04 -2.84 3.46
CA SER A 60 -9.47 -3.12 3.55
C SER A 60 -10.26 -1.83 3.59
N TYR A 61 -11.31 -1.76 2.76
CA TYR A 61 -12.17 -0.62 2.59
C TYR A 61 -13.62 -1.02 2.87
N ARG A 62 -14.39 -0.13 3.48
CA ARG A 62 -15.81 -0.38 3.82
C ARG A 62 -16.62 -0.77 2.58
N ASP A 63 -16.42 -0.07 1.48
CA ASP A 63 -17.18 -0.18 0.23
C ASP A 63 -16.36 0.33 -0.97
N ALA A 64 -16.95 0.34 -2.16
CA ALA A 64 -16.31 0.81 -3.38
C ALA A 64 -16.04 2.33 -3.38
N ALA A 65 -16.89 3.12 -2.72
CA ALA A 65 -16.70 4.56 -2.63
C ALA A 65 -15.47 4.90 -1.76
N ALA A 66 -15.25 4.15 -0.68
CA ALA A 66 -14.06 4.25 0.16
C ALA A 66 -12.77 3.93 -0.62
N LEU A 67 -12.77 2.85 -1.42
CA LEU A 67 -11.63 2.53 -2.28
C LEU A 67 -11.40 3.62 -3.34
N GLN A 68 -12.47 4.14 -3.93
CA GLN A 68 -12.35 5.21 -4.92
C GLN A 68 -11.78 6.50 -4.29
N ALA A 69 -12.25 6.87 -3.09
CA ALA A 69 -11.70 8.00 -2.34
C ALA A 69 -10.21 7.84 -2.03
N HIS A 70 -9.75 6.62 -1.70
CA HIS A 70 -8.31 6.33 -1.56
C HIS A 70 -7.55 6.60 -2.86
N LEU A 71 -8.05 6.08 -3.99
CA LEU A 71 -7.45 6.27 -5.31
C LEU A 71 -7.53 7.71 -5.83
N ASP A 72 -8.45 8.53 -5.31
CA ASP A 72 -8.58 9.94 -5.67
C ASP A 72 -7.85 10.89 -4.71
N SER A 73 -7.27 10.35 -3.63
CA SER A 73 -6.59 11.14 -2.60
C SER A 73 -5.36 11.87 -3.12
N ALA A 74 -5.06 13.03 -2.52
CA ALA A 74 -3.92 13.83 -2.95
C ALA A 74 -2.58 13.13 -2.67
N SER A 75 -2.46 12.38 -1.57
CA SER A 75 -1.28 11.55 -1.28
C SER A 75 -1.01 10.53 -2.37
N TRP A 76 -2.05 9.80 -2.79
CA TRP A 76 -1.91 8.79 -3.83
C TRP A 76 -1.52 9.43 -5.16
N LYS A 77 -2.16 10.54 -5.55
CA LYS A 77 -1.78 11.33 -6.74
C LYS A 77 -0.33 11.82 -6.70
N ALA A 78 0.16 12.26 -5.53
CA ALA A 78 1.55 12.67 -5.35
C ALA A 78 2.54 11.50 -5.45
N LEU A 79 2.16 10.32 -4.94
CA LEU A 79 2.94 9.08 -5.12
C LEU A 79 3.03 8.72 -6.60
N GLU A 80 1.89 8.74 -7.30
CA GLU A 80 1.81 8.49 -8.75
C GLU A 80 2.71 9.43 -9.54
N ALA A 81 2.62 10.73 -9.27
CA ALA A 81 3.37 11.76 -10.00
C ALA A 81 4.89 11.56 -9.93
N GLY A 82 5.41 10.99 -8.84
CA GLY A 82 6.83 10.68 -8.70
C GLY A 82 7.16 9.19 -8.70
N TRP A 83 6.27 8.34 -9.21
CA TRP A 83 6.44 6.88 -9.27
C TRP A 83 7.79 6.48 -9.87
N SER A 84 8.08 7.01 -11.06
CA SER A 84 9.28 6.67 -11.85
C SER A 84 10.59 7.04 -11.13
N GLN A 85 10.57 7.88 -10.11
CA GLN A 85 11.75 8.27 -9.36
C GLN A 85 12.23 7.17 -8.41
N CYS A 86 11.34 6.29 -7.96
CA CYS A 86 11.64 5.37 -6.87
C CYS A 86 11.01 3.98 -6.97
N PHE A 87 10.06 3.73 -7.88
CA PHE A 87 9.47 2.40 -8.12
C PHE A 87 9.75 1.90 -9.53
N GLU A 88 9.83 0.57 -9.66
CA GLU A 88 9.99 -0.13 -10.94
C GLU A 88 8.70 -0.08 -11.77
N GLY A 89 8.86 -0.17 -13.10
CA GLY A 89 7.75 -0.10 -14.05
C GLY A 89 7.06 1.27 -14.11
N THR A 90 5.99 1.33 -14.91
CA THR A 90 5.01 2.42 -14.86
C THR A 90 3.94 2.06 -13.84
N ARG A 91 3.15 3.03 -13.32
CA ARG A 91 2.01 2.75 -12.44
C ARG A 91 1.16 1.56 -12.93
N ALA A 92 0.73 1.60 -14.19
CA ALA A 92 -0.16 0.61 -14.78
C ALA A 92 0.42 -0.82 -14.87
N LYS A 93 1.75 -0.97 -14.83
CA LYS A 93 2.44 -2.27 -14.96
C LYS A 93 3.28 -2.65 -13.74
N GLY A 94 3.57 -1.69 -12.87
CA GLY A 94 4.44 -1.82 -11.70
C GLY A 94 3.67 -2.08 -10.40
N VAL A 95 2.36 -1.81 -10.39
CA VAL A 95 1.46 -2.19 -9.30
C VAL A 95 0.80 -3.52 -9.64
N LYS A 96 1.00 -4.54 -8.80
CA LYS A 96 0.23 -5.78 -8.87
C LYS A 96 -0.86 -5.75 -7.80
N VAL A 97 -2.12 -5.80 -8.21
CA VAL A 97 -3.27 -5.82 -7.29
C VAL A 97 -3.92 -7.20 -7.31
N THR A 98 -4.21 -7.75 -6.14
CA THR A 98 -5.00 -8.98 -5.97
C THR A 98 -6.16 -8.70 -5.03
N LYS A 99 -7.39 -8.88 -5.51
CA LYS A 99 -8.60 -8.79 -4.68
C LYS A 99 -8.79 -10.07 -3.89
N LEU A 100 -9.25 -9.93 -2.65
CA LEU A 100 -9.42 -11.05 -1.72
C LEU A 100 -10.89 -11.17 -1.33
N ASP A 101 -11.39 -12.41 -1.36
CA ASP A 101 -12.70 -12.74 -0.78
C ASP A 101 -12.50 -13.22 0.66
N ARG A 102 -13.25 -12.61 1.60
CA ARG A 102 -13.08 -12.90 3.03
C ARG A 102 -14.04 -14.01 3.45
N ILE A 103 -13.48 -15.15 3.85
CA ILE A 103 -14.24 -16.31 4.33
C ILE A 103 -14.36 -16.39 5.87
N GLY A 104 -13.64 -15.56 6.62
CA GLY A 104 -13.66 -15.50 8.10
C GLY A 104 -12.62 -14.51 8.65
N GLY A 105 -12.58 -14.28 9.98
CA GLY A 105 -11.49 -13.54 10.62
C GLY A 105 -11.78 -12.94 12.00
N PHE A 106 -10.71 -12.53 12.67
CA PHE A 106 -10.67 -11.70 13.89
C PHE A 106 -9.53 -10.67 13.72
N VAL A 107 -9.57 -9.55 14.43
CA VAL A 107 -8.57 -8.47 14.31
C VAL A 107 -8.08 -8.02 15.68
N HIS A 108 -6.77 -8.16 15.91
CA HIS A 108 -6.06 -7.62 17.08
C HIS A 108 -4.83 -6.85 16.59
N LEU A 109 -4.96 -5.54 16.38
CA LEU A 109 -3.90 -4.70 15.81
C LEU A 109 -2.84 -4.25 16.84
N GLN A 110 -3.01 -4.67 18.09
CA GLN A 110 -2.11 -4.44 19.21
C GLN A 110 -1.80 -5.79 19.88
N ALA A 111 -1.11 -6.67 19.17
CA ALA A 111 -0.46 -7.82 19.78
C ALA A 111 1.07 -7.57 19.73
N PRO A 112 1.81 -7.92 20.80
CA PRO A 112 3.21 -7.53 21.00
C PRO A 112 4.17 -7.96 19.89
#